data_AF-A0A6A5AG94-F1
#
_entry.id   AF-A0A6A5AG94-F1
#
_cell.length_a   1.000
_cell.length_b   1.000
_cell.length_c   1.000
_cell.angle_alpha   90.00
_cell.angle_beta   90.00
_cell.angle_gamma   90.00
#
_symmetry.space_group_name_H-M   'P 1'
#
loop_
_entity.id
_entity.type
_entity.pdbx_description
1 polymer ?
#
loop_
_entity_poly.entity_id
_entity_poly.type
_entity_poly.pdbx_seq_one_letter_code
_entity_poly.pdbx_strand_id
1 'polypeptide(L)'
;MRNEGIPVATIMLQLKVKELAEEQGISANEFKASRDWCTSFKKRRGFTLRHKTKQGQDTQEGSNEALEAFSTRIHEIMLVNNITKCYIADQTGVFYEYLPKRTIN
;
A
#
# COMPACT_ATOMS: atom_id res chain seq x y z
N MET A 1 5.18 2.73 -15.73
CA MET A 1 4.08 1.92 -15.12
C MET A 1 4.12 1.85 -13.59
N ARG A 2 4.93 0.98 -12.93
CA ARG A 2 4.90 0.88 -11.45
C ARG A 2 5.53 2.09 -10.75
N ASN A 3 6.61 2.65 -11.32
CA ASN A 3 7.25 3.86 -10.81
C ASN A 3 6.36 5.11 -10.95
N GLU A 4 5.40 5.09 -11.87
CA GLU A 4 4.39 6.15 -12.03
C GLU A 4 3.15 5.92 -11.13
N GLY A 5 3.13 4.85 -10.31
CA GLY A 5 2.00 4.53 -9.43
C GLY A 5 0.78 3.94 -10.14
N ILE A 6 0.88 3.61 -11.43
CA ILE A 6 -0.20 3.01 -12.20
C ILE A 6 -0.33 1.53 -11.84
N PRO A 7 -1.51 1.05 -11.40
CA PRO A 7 -1.71 -0.35 -11.07
C PRO A 7 -1.57 -1.21 -12.32
N VAL A 8 -0.69 -2.22 -12.26
CA VAL A 8 -0.58 -3.21 -13.33
C VAL A 8 -1.72 -4.21 -13.20
N ALA A 9 -2.75 -4.03 -14.03
CA ALA A 9 -3.88 -4.96 -14.11
C ALA A 9 -3.40 -6.35 -14.54
N THR A 10 -4.10 -7.41 -14.09
CA THR A 10 -3.78 -8.79 -14.48
C THR A 10 -3.80 -8.98 -16.01
N ILE A 11 -4.70 -8.30 -16.70
CA ILE A 11 -4.82 -8.35 -18.17
C ILE A 11 -3.55 -7.82 -18.84
N MET A 12 -2.98 -6.72 -18.35
CA MET A 12 -1.73 -6.16 -18.89
C MET A 12 -0.56 -7.14 -18.73
N LEU A 13 -0.49 -7.82 -17.58
CA LEU A 13 0.51 -8.86 -17.34
C LEU A 13 0.31 -10.04 -18.31
N GLN A 14 -0.93 -10.46 -18.54
CA GLN A 14 -1.23 -11.56 -19.45
C GLN A 14 -0.84 -11.24 -20.90
N LEU A 15 -1.19 -10.04 -21.37
CA LEU A 15 -0.84 -9.59 -22.72
C LEU A 15 0.69 -9.53 -22.89
N LYS A 16 1.40 -8.90 -21.95
CA LYS A 16 2.85 -8.73 -22.09
C LYS A 16 3.61 -10.05 -22.05
N VAL A 17 3.17 -11.00 -21.22
CA VAL A 17 3.86 -12.30 -21.14
C VAL A 17 3.52 -13.20 -22.34
N LYS A 18 2.32 -13.07 -22.94
CA LYS A 18 2.03 -13.77 -24.20
C LYS A 18 2.91 -13.26 -25.35
N GLU A 19 3.05 -11.95 -25.47
CA GLU A 19 3.97 -11.33 -26.44
C GLU A 19 5.41 -11.84 -26.26
N LEU A 20 5.92 -11.86 -25.02
CA LEU A 20 7.25 -12.40 -24.71
C LEU A 20 7.35 -13.91 -24.97
N ALA A 21 6.27 -14.67 -24.79
CA ALA A 21 6.27 -16.11 -25.08
C ALA A 21 6.38 -16.36 -26.58
N GLU A 22 5.66 -15.59 -27.39
CA GLU A 22 5.74 -15.63 -28.86
C GLU A 22 7.14 -15.25 -29.35
N GLU A 23 7.75 -14.19 -28.80
CA GLU A 23 9.14 -13.80 -29.10
C GLU A 23 10.16 -14.90 -28.76
N GLN A 24 9.87 -15.72 -27.74
CA GLN A 24 10.72 -16.85 -27.33
C GLN A 24 10.36 -18.17 -28.05
N GLY A 25 9.44 -18.13 -29.01
CA GLY A 25 9.01 -19.31 -29.77
C GLY A 25 8.13 -20.29 -29.00
N ILE A 26 7.58 -19.87 -27.85
CA ILE A 26 6.66 -20.68 -27.05
C ILE A 26 5.25 -20.51 -27.61
N SER A 27 4.59 -21.60 -27.96
CA SER A 27 3.26 -21.54 -28.55
C SER A 27 2.20 -21.13 -27.52
N ALA A 28 1.13 -20.48 -27.98
CA ALA A 28 -0.01 -20.12 -27.13
C ALA A 28 -0.71 -21.35 -26.48
N ASN A 29 -0.53 -22.53 -27.06
CA ASN A 29 -1.05 -23.79 -26.52
C ASN A 29 -0.22 -24.28 -25.33
N GLU A 30 1.09 -24.07 -25.35
CA GLU A 30 2.01 -24.42 -24.26
C GLU A 30 1.96 -23.39 -23.13
N PHE A 31 1.84 -22.10 -23.47
CA PHE A 31 1.81 -21.03 -22.50
C PHE A 31 0.56 -20.13 -22.64
N LYS A 32 -0.40 -20.36 -21.74
CA LYS A 32 -1.71 -19.67 -21.78
C LYS A 32 -1.74 -18.34 -21.02
N ALA A 33 -0.67 -18.00 -20.28
CA ALA A 33 -0.69 -16.92 -19.28
C ALA A 33 -1.93 -17.00 -18.36
N SER A 34 -2.22 -18.19 -17.83
CA SER A 34 -3.43 -18.42 -17.02
C SER A 34 -3.46 -17.54 -15.78
N ARG A 35 -4.66 -17.32 -15.22
CA ARG A 35 -4.83 -16.50 -14.02
C ARG A 35 -4.03 -17.04 -12.83
N ASP A 36 -3.94 -18.37 -12.68
CA ASP A 36 -3.17 -19.01 -11.62
C ASP A 36 -1.66 -18.85 -11.83
N TRP A 37 -1.20 -18.92 -13.08
CA TRP A 37 0.18 -18.63 -13.42
C TRP A 37 0.51 -17.17 -13.08
N CYS A 38 -0.35 -16.22 -13.43
CA CYS A 38 -0.16 -14.80 -13.10
C CYS A 38 -0.13 -14.57 -11.59
N THR A 39 -1.03 -15.20 -10.83
CA THR A 39 -1.05 -15.11 -9.36
C THR A 39 0.24 -15.66 -8.75
N SER A 40 0.67 -16.82 -9.22
CA SER A 40 1.91 -17.46 -8.76
C SER A 40 3.15 -16.67 -9.14
N PHE A 41 3.20 -16.13 -10.36
CA PHE A 41 4.26 -15.23 -10.82
C PHE A 41 4.33 -13.98 -9.94
N LYS A 42 3.18 -13.36 -9.66
CA LYS A 42 3.10 -12.19 -8.80
C LYS A 42 3.62 -12.48 -7.39
N LYS A 43 3.23 -13.61 -6.81
CA LYS A 43 3.69 -14.07 -5.50
C LYS A 43 5.21 -14.33 -5.48
N ARG A 44 5.73 -15.08 -6.47
CA ARG A 44 7.16 -15.42 -6.58
C ARG A 44 8.06 -14.19 -6.80
N ARG A 45 7.58 -13.19 -7.52
CA ARG A 45 8.35 -11.99 -7.88
C ARG A 45 8.04 -10.76 -7.00
N GLY A 46 7.27 -10.92 -5.92
CA GLY A 46 6.93 -9.82 -5.02
C GLY A 46 6.08 -8.72 -5.67
N PHE A 47 5.33 -9.04 -6.73
CA PHE A 47 4.31 -8.15 -7.31
C PHE A 47 3.08 -8.14 -6.40
N THR A 48 3.21 -7.44 -5.29
CA THR A 48 2.06 -7.01 -4.48
C THR A 48 1.41 -5.81 -5.17
N LEU A 49 0.07 -5.80 -5.25
CA LEU A 49 -0.70 -4.60 -5.56
C LEU A 49 -0.54 -3.61 -4.40
N ARG A 50 0.61 -2.92 -4.35
CA ARG A 50 0.77 -1.76 -3.47
C ARG A 50 0.09 -0.59 -4.16
N HIS A 51 -1.19 -0.42 -3.86
CA HIS A 51 -1.82 0.88 -4.02
C HIS A 51 -1.13 1.83 -3.04
N LYS A 52 -0.63 2.98 -3.49
CA LYS A 52 -0.23 4.05 -2.56
C LYS A 52 -1.49 4.40 -1.77
N THR A 53 -1.58 3.99 -0.52
CA THR A 53 -2.54 4.62 0.39
C THR A 53 -2.16 6.10 0.41
N LYS A 54 -3.07 6.97 -0.05
CA LYS A 54 -2.90 8.42 0.14
C LYS A 54 -2.86 8.78 1.63
N GLN A 55 -3.21 7.84 2.52
CA GLN A 55 -2.81 7.85 3.91
C GLN A 55 -1.32 7.49 4.02
N GLY A 56 -0.48 8.50 3.80
CA GLY A 56 0.82 8.58 4.46
C GLY A 56 0.79 9.86 5.26
N GLN A 57 0.98 9.79 6.58
CA GLN A 57 1.58 10.93 7.24
C GLN A 57 2.88 11.20 6.50
N ASP A 58 2.98 12.36 5.87
CA ASP A 58 4.19 12.78 5.21
C ASP A 58 5.31 12.71 6.25
N THR A 59 6.26 11.79 6.06
CA THR A 59 7.38 11.69 6.99
C THR A 59 8.35 12.78 6.58
N GLN A 60 8.09 14.00 7.04
CA GLN A 60 9.00 15.11 6.80
C GLN A 60 10.36 14.80 7.45
N GLU A 61 11.42 14.80 6.65
CA GLU A 61 12.79 14.79 7.14
C GLU A 61 12.98 16.00 8.07
N GLY A 62 13.34 15.74 9.34
CA GLY A 62 13.38 16.73 10.42
C GLY A 62 12.33 16.55 11.51
N SER A 63 11.41 15.58 11.39
CA SER A 63 10.32 15.42 12.37
C SER A 63 10.76 14.88 13.74
N ASN A 64 11.90 14.18 13.86
CA ASN A 64 12.26 13.49 15.10
C ASN A 64 12.59 14.45 16.25
N GLU A 65 13.39 15.48 16.03
CA GLU A 65 13.74 16.43 17.10
C GLU A 65 12.52 17.23 17.58
N ALA A 66 11.66 17.66 16.65
CA ALA A 66 10.41 18.33 16.97
C ALA A 66 9.43 17.41 17.73
N LEU A 67 9.39 16.12 17.38
CA LEU A 67 8.58 15.12 18.05
C LEU A 67 9.07 14.87 19.48
N GLU A 68 10.39 14.74 19.69
CA GLU A 68 10.99 14.54 21.02
C GLU A 68 10.76 15.76 21.93
N ALA A 69 10.95 16.97 21.40
CA ALA A 69 10.68 18.21 22.14
C ALA A 69 9.19 18.32 22.54
N PHE A 70 8.28 17.96 21.62
CA PHE A 70 6.85 17.95 21.88
C PHE A 70 6.47 16.89 22.93
N SER A 71 6.99 15.66 22.80
CA SER A 71 6.76 14.56 23.73
C SER A 71 7.19 14.93 25.15
N THR A 72 8.40 15.47 25.30
CA THR A 72 8.96 15.91 26.59
C THR A 72 8.05 16.94 27.26
N ARG A 73 7.62 17.95 26.50
CA ARG A 73 6.71 19.00 27.01
C ARG A 73 5.36 18.43 27.46
N ILE A 74 4.78 17.49 26.72
CA ILE A 74 3.50 16.87 27.10
C ILE A 74 3.66 16.06 28.39
N HIS A 75 4.76 15.30 28.54
CA HIS A 75 5.03 14.54 29.76
C HIS A 75 5.17 15.44 31.00
N GLU A 76 5.88 16.57 30.89
CA GLU A 76 5.98 17.54 31.99
C GLU A 76 4.60 18.09 32.39
N ILE A 77 3.78 18.48 31.41
CA ILE A 77 2.42 18.97 31.65
C ILE A 77 1.57 17.91 32.35
N MET A 78 1.67 16.64 31.93
CA MET A 78 0.94 15.54 32.56
C MET A 78 1.35 15.33 34.01
N LEU A 79 2.64 15.44 34.32
CA LEU A 79 3.17 15.25 35.66
C LEU A 79 2.78 16.41 36.60
N VAL A 80 2.90 17.66 36.14
CA VAL A 80 2.53 18.85 36.92
C VAL A 80 1.03 18.89 37.22
N ASN A 81 0.20 18.46 36.28
CA ASN A 81 -1.27 18.52 36.40
C ASN A 81 -1.89 17.21 36.90
N ASN A 82 -1.07 16.21 37.25
CA ASN A 82 -1.50 14.88 37.68
C ASN A 82 -2.51 14.22 36.70
N ILE A 83 -2.27 14.39 35.40
CA ILE A 83 -3.14 13.86 34.34
C ILE A 83 -2.80 12.38 34.13
N THR A 84 -3.70 11.50 34.56
CA THR A 84 -3.54 10.05 34.40
C THR A 84 -4.14 9.49 33.11
N LYS A 85 -4.94 10.29 32.38
CA LYS A 85 -5.64 9.87 31.16
C LYS A 85 -5.53 10.95 30.09
N CYS A 86 -5.01 10.57 28.93
CA CYS A 86 -5.00 11.38 27.72
C CYS A 86 -5.84 10.67 26.66
N TYR A 87 -6.78 11.41 26.06
CA TYR A 87 -7.59 10.91 24.95
C TYR A 87 -7.12 11.57 23.66
N ILE A 88 -7.07 10.79 22.59
CA ILE A 88 -6.77 11.30 21.26
C ILE A 88 -8.08 11.87 20.71
N ALA A 89 -8.05 13.15 20.31
CA ALA A 89 -9.19 13.84 19.70
C ALA A 89 -9.01 14.00 18.18
N ASP A 90 -8.31 13.07 17.55
CA ASP A 90 -8.08 13.11 16.12
C ASP A 90 -9.33 12.65 15.36
N GLN A 91 -9.65 13.36 14.29
CA GLN A 91 -10.69 12.90 13.38
C GLN A 91 -10.09 11.83 12.45
N THR A 92 -10.57 10.61 12.59
CA THR A 92 -10.33 9.60 11.55
C THR A 92 -11.19 9.94 10.34
N GLY A 93 -10.57 10.45 9.28
CA GLY A 93 -11.26 10.72 8.02
C GLY A 93 -11.90 9.46 7.45
N VAL A 94 -13.22 9.45 7.28
CA VAL A 94 -13.94 8.40 6.56
C VAL A 94 -13.78 8.66 5.07
N PHE A 95 -13.08 7.77 4.37
CA PHE A 95 -12.88 7.85 2.92
C PHE A 95 -14.09 7.26 2.19
N TYR A 96 -14.98 8.13 1.68
CA TYR A 96 -16.18 7.73 0.93
C TYR A 96 -15.92 7.42 -0.56
N GLU A 97 -14.72 7.70 -1.08
CA GLU A 97 -14.40 7.50 -2.51
C GLU A 97 -14.16 6.02 -2.90
N TYR A 98 -14.14 5.07 -1.97
CA TYR A 98 -13.78 3.68 -2.26
C TYR A 98 -14.83 2.65 -1.82
N LEU A 99 -15.12 1.70 -2.72
CA LEU A 99 -15.88 0.49 -2.43
C LEU A 99 -15.28 -0.25 -1.21
N PRO A 100 -16.12 -0.75 -0.27
CA PRO A 100 -15.64 -1.45 0.91
C PRO A 100 -14.71 -2.62 0.55
N LYS A 101 -13.54 -2.70 1.19
CA LYS A 101 -12.58 -3.82 1.02
C LYS A 101 -13.08 -5.15 1.60
N ARG A 102 -14.20 -5.16 2.32
CA ARG A 102 -14.82 -6.35 2.89
C ARG A 102 -16.20 -6.50 2.31
N THR A 103 -16.45 -7.65 1.69
CA THR A 103 -17.81 -8.15 1.47
C THR A 103 -18.46 -8.30 2.84
N ILE A 104 -19.63 -7.72 3.01
CA ILE A 104 -20.52 -8.02 4.13
C ILE A 104 -20.90 -9.50 3.97
N ASN A 105 -20.64 -10.32 4.99
CA ASN A 105 -21.11 -11.70 5.06
C ASN A 105 -22.56 -11.73 5.52
#